data_AF-A0A845S8A5-F1
#
_entry.id   AF-A0A845S8A5-F1
#
_cell.length_a   1.000
_cell.length_b   1.000
_cell.length_c   1.000
_cell.angle_alpha   90.00
_cell.angle_beta   90.00
_cell.angle_gamma   90.00
#
_symmetry.space_group_name_H-M   'P 1'
#
loop_
_entity.id
_entity.type
_entity.pdbx_description
1 polymer ?
#
loop_
_entity_poly.entity_id
_entity_poly.type
_entity_poly.pdbx_seq_one_letter_code
_entity_poly.pdbx_strand_id
1 'polypeptide(L)'
;MRFNLWVIIGAVSTIGVVVFLFTKVLYPEAPTWTTTTVDVGTVEELVSVSGFIEADRVAEIAFPSNGTVTGVLVTEGSQVEAGDILATLADAELVALRTEAASALTATEARYRQLIAGPRSEIIAVANTGLTNAKAALERITDEENQKVKNAHTALLSSGLSAVADDPEEESAAPTVSGTYQCETEGVYTLSIYNSNAKSGYSFKYSGLERGTGLVSTDQPAALGTCGLYLIFSAGDRYSNSEWTITIPNTRSSTYTTLNNTYILAQTQATNAITAAKNNLALVLNETSLTTAPARSEEVVSAEAAIAEARARINAIDARLKDRSIIAPFAGTITDVRITVGESAPATPVLTLLADDTFSLKARVPEIDITKIASGQSVKAVFDARSEETLTGTISYISPIAKQIDGVAYFEILVQLTTIPTWLRAGLNADVDIVVESKENVTRLPKRFVTTSTTGTKTVLIPNKNTTATTTIEVLFSGNDGFVEVAGISVGATVIAP
;
A
#
# COMPACT_ATOMS: atom_id res chain seq x y z
N MET A 1 -68.50 -24.07 114.65
CA MET A 1 -68.15 -22.65 114.79
C MET A 1 -67.26 -22.30 113.59
N ARG A 2 -67.84 -21.82 112.48
CA ARG A 2 -67.12 -21.54 111.23
C ARG A 2 -66.42 -20.17 111.36
N PHE A 3 -65.10 -20.17 111.47
CA PHE A 3 -64.29 -18.95 111.50
C PHE A 3 -64.22 -18.36 110.08
N ASN A 4 -64.62 -17.10 109.92
CA ASN A 4 -64.69 -16.42 108.64
C ASN A 4 -63.28 -16.17 108.06
N LEU A 5 -62.89 -17.02 107.11
CA LEU A 5 -61.68 -16.94 106.27
C LEU A 5 -61.47 -15.55 105.62
N TRP A 6 -62.55 -14.77 105.45
CA TRP A 6 -62.55 -13.44 104.85
C TRP A 6 -61.79 -12.36 105.65
N VAL A 7 -61.64 -12.50 106.97
CA VAL A 7 -60.94 -11.49 107.80
C VAL A 7 -59.41 -11.60 107.66
N ILE A 8 -58.89 -12.82 107.48
CA ILE A 8 -57.44 -13.05 107.32
C ILE A 8 -56.97 -12.61 105.93
N ILE A 9 -57.79 -12.84 104.90
CA ILE A 9 -57.50 -12.39 103.53
C ILE A 9 -57.46 -10.86 103.44
N GLY A 10 -58.35 -10.16 104.16
CA GLY A 10 -58.34 -8.71 104.25
C GLY A 10 -57.06 -8.12 104.86
N ALA A 11 -56.54 -8.72 105.94
CA ALA A 11 -55.34 -8.24 106.63
C ALA A 11 -54.03 -8.53 105.87
N VAL A 12 -53.94 -9.65 105.15
CA VAL A 12 -52.77 -9.96 104.30
C VAL A 12 -52.74 -9.07 103.05
N SER A 13 -53.92 -8.73 102.51
CA SER A 13 -54.04 -7.79 101.38
C SER A 13 -53.58 -6.38 101.76
N THR A 14 -53.96 -5.87 102.94
CA THR A 14 -53.53 -4.53 103.37
C THR A 14 -52.04 -4.45 103.67
N ILE A 15 -51.44 -5.48 104.28
CA ILE A 15 -49.98 -5.54 104.48
C ILE A 15 -49.25 -5.65 103.14
N GLY A 16 -49.75 -6.47 102.20
CA GLY A 16 -49.20 -6.58 100.86
C GLY A 16 -49.23 -5.26 100.08
N VAL A 17 -50.32 -4.49 100.19
CA VAL A 17 -50.46 -3.17 99.58
C VAL A 17 -49.52 -2.15 100.24
N VAL A 18 -49.38 -2.17 101.56
CA VAL A 18 -48.44 -1.26 102.26
C VAL A 18 -47.00 -1.59 101.90
N VAL A 19 -46.59 -2.86 101.86
CA VAL A 19 -45.24 -3.26 101.46
C VAL A 19 -44.97 -2.93 100.00
N PHE A 20 -45.93 -3.17 99.10
CA PHE A 20 -45.81 -2.83 97.68
C PHE A 20 -45.68 -1.32 97.45
N LEU A 21 -46.47 -0.52 98.18
CA LEU A 21 -46.35 0.94 98.17
C LEU A 21 -45.04 1.40 98.80
N PHE A 22 -44.57 0.76 99.89
CA PHE A 22 -43.29 1.09 100.51
C PHE A 22 -42.10 0.77 99.60
N THR A 23 -42.13 -0.36 98.88
CA THR A 23 -41.08 -0.72 97.92
C THR A 23 -41.05 0.21 96.71
N LYS A 24 -42.21 0.65 96.22
CA LYS A 24 -42.27 1.63 95.12
C LYS A 24 -41.86 3.05 95.53
N VAL A 25 -42.01 3.41 96.81
CA VAL A 25 -41.66 4.76 97.31
C VAL A 25 -40.19 4.85 97.74
N LEU A 26 -39.60 3.78 98.31
CA LEU A 26 -38.17 3.79 98.68
C LEU A 26 -37.21 3.39 97.56
N TYR A 27 -37.68 2.69 96.52
CA TYR A 27 -36.85 2.26 95.38
C TYR A 27 -37.51 2.68 94.05
N PRO A 28 -37.41 3.97 93.66
CA PRO A 28 -37.81 4.37 92.31
C PRO A 28 -37.00 3.57 91.29
N GLU A 29 -37.68 2.95 90.32
CA GLU A 29 -37.03 2.30 89.18
C GLU A 29 -36.14 3.31 88.45
N ALA A 30 -34.89 2.93 88.20
CA ALA A 30 -33.94 3.81 87.52
C ALA A 30 -34.47 4.14 86.12
N PRO A 31 -34.36 5.40 85.66
CA PRO A 31 -34.83 5.79 84.34
C PRO A 31 -34.10 5.00 83.25
N THR A 32 -34.85 4.41 82.32
CA THR A 32 -34.28 3.75 81.14
C THR A 32 -33.95 4.80 80.08
N TRP A 33 -32.67 5.03 79.86
CA TRP A 33 -32.20 5.99 78.85
C TRP A 33 -31.85 5.29 77.54
N THR A 34 -32.33 5.84 76.42
CA THR A 34 -31.80 5.50 75.11
C THR A 34 -30.40 6.09 75.03
N THR A 35 -29.38 5.24 74.91
CA THR A 35 -27.98 5.68 74.90
C THR A 35 -27.27 5.28 73.60
N THR A 36 -26.20 5.99 73.29
CA THR A 36 -25.23 5.65 72.25
C THR A 36 -23.82 5.88 72.79
N THR A 37 -22.83 5.21 72.24
CA THR A 37 -21.42 5.49 72.53
C THR A 37 -20.85 6.41 71.47
N VAL A 38 -19.98 7.34 71.88
CA VAL A 38 -19.13 8.10 70.96
C VAL A 38 -18.12 7.14 70.36
N ASP A 39 -18.08 7.00 69.04
CA ASP A 39 -17.14 6.14 68.34
C ASP A 39 -16.23 6.95 67.39
N VAL A 40 -15.22 6.27 66.83
CA VAL A 40 -14.42 6.80 65.74
C VAL A 40 -14.96 6.21 64.45
N GLY A 41 -15.25 7.07 63.47
CA GLY A 41 -15.73 6.62 62.17
C GLY A 41 -15.71 7.72 61.15
N THR A 42 -16.45 7.50 60.07
CA THR A 42 -16.59 8.48 58.98
C THR A 42 -17.87 9.29 59.18
N VAL A 43 -17.80 10.57 58.83
CA VAL A 43 -18.96 11.46 58.70
C VAL A 43 -18.93 12.05 57.29
N GLU A 44 -20.03 11.89 56.55
CA GLU A 44 -20.13 12.30 55.15
C GLU A 44 -21.24 13.33 54.91
N GLU A 45 -20.98 14.29 54.02
CA GLU A 45 -22.00 15.08 53.34
C GLU A 45 -22.26 14.46 51.97
N LEU A 46 -23.48 14.00 51.77
CA LEU A 46 -23.95 13.29 50.59
C LEU A 46 -24.95 14.15 49.82
N VAL A 47 -24.96 14.03 48.50
CA VAL A 47 -26.08 14.49 47.67
C VAL A 47 -26.73 13.26 47.07
N SER A 48 -27.90 12.91 47.60
CA SER A 48 -28.69 11.75 47.17
C SER A 48 -29.59 12.14 46.01
N VAL A 49 -29.40 11.47 44.88
CA VAL A 49 -30.18 11.70 43.66
C VAL A 49 -30.59 10.37 43.05
N SER A 50 -31.67 10.37 42.28
CA SER A 50 -32.03 9.22 41.49
C SER A 50 -31.24 9.20 40.18
N GLY A 51 -30.82 8.00 39.79
CA GLY A 51 -30.17 7.74 38.52
C GLY A 51 -30.70 6.48 37.86
N PHE A 52 -30.22 6.22 36.65
CA PHE A 52 -30.49 5.01 35.91
C PHE A 52 -29.27 4.62 35.08
N ILE A 53 -29.11 3.33 34.82
CA ILE A 53 -28.00 2.83 34.01
C ILE A 53 -28.39 2.84 32.53
N GLU A 54 -27.48 3.30 31.68
CA GLU A 54 -27.63 3.29 30.23
C GLU A 54 -26.42 2.59 29.62
N ALA A 55 -26.62 1.92 28.49
CA ALA A 55 -25.50 1.42 27.72
C ALA A 55 -24.94 2.54 26.85
N ASP A 56 -23.62 2.73 26.90
CA ASP A 56 -22.99 3.87 26.22
C ASP A 56 -22.90 3.67 24.71
N ARG A 57 -23.02 2.42 24.24
CA ARG A 57 -22.90 2.07 22.82
C ARG A 57 -23.95 1.06 22.40
N VAL A 58 -24.83 1.52 21.52
CA VAL A 58 -25.83 0.71 20.83
C VAL A 58 -25.64 0.94 19.33
N ALA A 59 -25.54 -0.13 18.56
CA ALA A 59 -25.53 -0.09 17.11
C ALA A 59 -26.84 -0.65 16.56
N GLU A 60 -27.60 0.20 15.86
CA GLU A 60 -28.72 -0.23 15.04
C GLU A 60 -28.21 -0.49 13.63
N ILE A 61 -28.20 -1.77 13.22
CA ILE A 61 -27.51 -2.23 12.03
C ILE A 61 -28.51 -2.61 10.95
N ALA A 62 -28.38 -1.98 9.78
CA ALA A 62 -29.15 -2.27 8.58
C ALA A 62 -28.24 -2.89 7.50
N PHE A 63 -28.84 -3.51 6.50
CA PHE A 63 -28.08 -3.91 5.31
C PHE A 63 -27.63 -2.66 4.54
N PRO A 64 -26.36 -2.59 4.09
CA PRO A 64 -25.90 -1.47 3.26
C PRO A 64 -26.56 -1.41 1.88
N SER A 65 -27.13 -2.53 1.43
CA SER A 65 -27.78 -2.67 0.12
C SER A 65 -29.08 -3.49 0.21
N ASN A 66 -29.99 -3.28 -0.75
CA ASN A 66 -31.21 -4.08 -0.87
C ASN A 66 -30.91 -5.46 -1.47
N GLY A 67 -31.59 -6.50 -1.02
CA GLY A 67 -31.49 -7.85 -1.60
C GLY A 67 -32.25 -8.89 -0.78
N THR A 68 -32.27 -10.13 -1.25
CA THR A 68 -32.87 -11.25 -0.51
C THR A 68 -31.89 -11.79 0.50
N VAL A 69 -32.34 -11.98 1.75
CA VAL A 69 -31.53 -12.52 2.84
C VAL A 69 -31.33 -14.02 2.63
N THR A 70 -30.08 -14.47 2.60
CA THR A 70 -29.69 -15.87 2.43
C THR A 70 -29.31 -16.53 3.75
N GLY A 71 -28.84 -15.75 4.72
CA GLY A 71 -28.39 -16.25 6.01
C GLY A 71 -28.58 -15.21 7.10
N VAL A 72 -29.03 -15.67 8.26
CA VAL A 72 -28.99 -14.94 9.53
C VAL A 72 -28.21 -15.84 10.47
N LEU A 73 -27.01 -15.42 10.85
CA LEU A 73 -26.01 -16.25 11.55
C LEU A 73 -26.06 -16.08 13.07
N VAL A 74 -26.92 -15.17 13.56
CA VAL A 74 -27.07 -14.83 14.97
C VAL A 74 -28.53 -14.85 15.39
N THR A 75 -28.76 -15.04 16.68
CA THR A 75 -30.08 -14.92 17.32
C THR A 75 -30.02 -13.92 18.45
N GLU A 76 -31.17 -13.52 18.98
CA GLU A 76 -31.21 -12.70 20.20
C GLU A 76 -30.46 -13.42 21.34
N GLY A 77 -29.66 -12.65 22.09
CA GLY A 77 -28.77 -13.15 23.13
C GLY A 77 -27.44 -13.72 22.64
N SER A 78 -27.19 -13.80 21.32
CA SER A 78 -25.89 -14.19 20.79
C SER A 78 -24.82 -13.15 21.12
N GLN A 79 -23.66 -13.62 21.59
CA GLN A 79 -22.48 -12.80 21.77
C GLN A 79 -21.63 -12.82 20.50
N VAL A 80 -21.12 -11.67 20.09
CA VAL A 80 -20.37 -11.48 18.85
C VAL A 80 -19.13 -10.63 19.09
N GLU A 81 -18.09 -10.84 18.28
CA GLU A 81 -16.89 -10.02 18.25
C GLU A 81 -16.94 -9.00 17.11
N ALA A 82 -16.08 -7.99 17.19
CA ALA A 82 -15.92 -7.01 16.13
C ALA A 82 -15.44 -7.70 14.84
N GLY A 83 -16.18 -7.54 13.74
CA GLY A 83 -15.87 -8.17 12.45
C GLY A 83 -16.68 -9.43 12.14
N ASP A 84 -17.47 -9.94 13.08
CA ASP A 84 -18.31 -11.11 12.84
C ASP A 84 -19.41 -10.81 11.81
N ILE A 85 -19.64 -11.76 10.90
CA ILE A 85 -20.74 -11.69 9.95
C ILE A 85 -22.03 -12.07 10.66
N LEU A 86 -22.99 -11.15 10.69
CA LEU A 86 -24.26 -11.33 11.40
C LEU A 86 -25.34 -11.87 10.46
N ALA A 87 -25.38 -11.36 9.23
CA ALA A 87 -26.35 -11.76 8.22
C ALA A 87 -25.82 -11.51 6.80
N THR A 88 -26.32 -12.27 5.83
CA THR A 88 -25.88 -12.23 4.43
C THR A 88 -27.05 -12.11 3.46
N LEU A 89 -26.79 -11.45 2.34
CA LEU A 89 -27.69 -11.34 1.19
C LEU A 89 -27.25 -12.28 0.06
N ALA A 90 -28.17 -12.50 -0.89
CA ALA A 90 -27.86 -13.19 -2.14
C ALA A 90 -26.83 -12.39 -2.94
N ASP A 91 -25.76 -13.05 -3.36
CA ASP A 91 -24.62 -12.46 -4.06
C ASP A 91 -24.27 -13.16 -5.38
N ALA A 92 -24.98 -14.24 -5.74
CA ALA A 92 -24.68 -15.10 -6.88
C ALA A 92 -24.51 -14.33 -8.21
N GLU A 93 -25.35 -13.31 -8.45
CA GLU A 93 -25.24 -12.44 -9.64
C GLU A 93 -23.95 -11.62 -9.63
N LEU A 94 -23.58 -11.05 -8.46
CA LEU A 94 -22.36 -10.27 -8.32
C LEU A 94 -21.11 -11.17 -8.41
N VAL A 95 -21.16 -12.39 -7.87
CA VAL A 95 -20.07 -13.38 -8.00
C VAL A 95 -19.88 -13.78 -9.45
N ALA A 96 -20.97 -14.00 -10.20
CA ALA A 96 -20.91 -14.27 -11.64
C ALA A 96 -20.31 -13.08 -12.40
N LEU A 97 -20.76 -11.86 -12.11
CA LEU A 97 -20.25 -10.63 -12.72
C LEU A 97 -18.77 -10.38 -12.40
N ARG A 98 -18.34 -10.68 -11.16
CA ARG A 98 -16.93 -10.62 -10.76
C ARG A 98 -16.09 -11.60 -11.56
N THR A 99 -16.57 -12.82 -11.74
CA THR A 99 -15.89 -13.87 -12.52
C THR A 99 -15.74 -13.48 -13.98
N GLU A 100 -16.78 -12.89 -14.57
CA GLU A 100 -16.74 -12.31 -15.91
C GLU A 100 -15.69 -11.18 -16.00
N ALA A 101 -15.70 -10.24 -15.05
CA ALA A 101 -14.75 -9.13 -15.01
C ALA A 101 -13.29 -9.60 -14.83
N ALA A 102 -13.05 -10.62 -14.00
CA ALA A 102 -11.73 -11.25 -13.84
C ALA A 102 -11.24 -11.93 -15.13
N SER A 103 -12.16 -12.59 -15.86
CA SER A 103 -11.86 -13.18 -17.15
C SER A 103 -11.51 -12.11 -18.19
N ALA A 104 -12.24 -10.99 -18.20
CA ALA A 104 -11.94 -9.85 -19.05
C ALA A 104 -10.57 -9.23 -18.72
N LEU A 105 -10.22 -9.06 -17.44
CA LEU A 105 -8.89 -8.60 -17.03
C LEU A 105 -7.80 -9.55 -17.55
N THR A 106 -7.99 -10.86 -17.41
CA THR A 106 -7.04 -11.86 -17.88
C THR A 106 -6.80 -11.76 -19.40
N ALA A 107 -7.87 -11.55 -20.17
CA ALA A 107 -7.78 -11.34 -21.62
C ALA A 107 -7.03 -10.05 -21.97
N THR A 108 -7.29 -8.95 -21.25
CA THR A 108 -6.59 -7.67 -21.44
C THR A 108 -5.11 -7.78 -21.09
N GLU A 109 -4.76 -8.45 -20.00
CA GLU A 109 -3.36 -8.70 -19.62
C GLU A 109 -2.64 -9.60 -20.63
N ALA A 110 -3.31 -10.59 -21.20
CA ALA A 110 -2.75 -11.42 -22.26
C ALA A 110 -2.47 -10.58 -23.52
N ARG A 111 -3.37 -9.66 -23.89
CA ARG A 111 -3.17 -8.73 -25.01
C ARG A 111 -2.02 -7.77 -24.76
N TYR A 112 -1.87 -7.24 -23.55
CA TYR A 112 -0.71 -6.43 -23.15
C TYR A 112 0.60 -7.22 -23.24
N ARG A 113 0.62 -8.46 -22.73
CA ARG A 113 1.80 -9.34 -22.82
C ARG A 113 2.19 -9.62 -24.27
N GLN A 114 1.21 -9.86 -25.15
CA GLN A 114 1.45 -10.04 -26.57
C GLN A 114 2.01 -8.77 -27.23
N LEU A 115 1.55 -7.59 -26.80
CA LEU A 115 2.02 -6.31 -27.29
C LEU A 115 3.50 -6.06 -26.90
N ILE A 116 3.84 -6.22 -25.62
CA ILE A 116 5.21 -5.97 -25.13
C ILE A 116 6.21 -7.05 -25.52
N ALA A 117 5.76 -8.28 -25.78
CA ALA A 117 6.62 -9.34 -26.30
C ALA A 117 7.20 -8.99 -27.68
N GLY A 118 6.55 -8.07 -28.40
CA GLY A 118 7.03 -7.59 -29.69
C GLY A 118 7.05 -8.69 -30.77
N PRO A 119 7.86 -8.50 -31.82
CA PRO A 119 8.03 -9.48 -32.88
C PRO A 119 8.59 -10.80 -32.32
N ARG A 120 8.03 -11.93 -32.76
CA ARG A 120 8.53 -13.26 -32.37
C ARG A 120 9.99 -13.45 -32.78
N SER A 121 10.74 -14.24 -32.01
CA SER A 121 12.15 -14.56 -32.30
C SER A 121 12.39 -15.09 -33.71
N GLU A 122 11.44 -15.85 -34.25
CA GLU A 122 11.46 -16.43 -35.58
C GLU A 122 11.35 -15.35 -36.66
N ILE A 123 10.52 -14.32 -36.44
CA ILE A 123 10.39 -13.19 -37.36
C ILE A 123 11.68 -12.38 -37.36
N ILE A 124 12.26 -12.12 -36.19
CA ILE A 124 13.54 -11.41 -36.04
C ILE A 124 14.66 -12.20 -36.74
N ALA A 125 14.71 -13.52 -36.56
CA ALA A 125 15.70 -14.37 -37.21
C ALA A 125 15.59 -14.35 -38.74
N VAL A 126 14.37 -14.42 -39.28
CA VAL A 126 14.12 -14.34 -40.73
C VAL A 126 14.55 -12.97 -41.28
N ALA A 127 14.19 -11.87 -40.61
CA ALA A 127 14.58 -10.53 -41.01
C ALA A 127 16.11 -10.35 -41.00
N ASN A 128 16.78 -10.79 -39.93
CA ASN A 128 18.24 -10.76 -39.82
C ASN A 128 18.94 -11.65 -40.87
N THR A 129 18.34 -12.79 -41.21
CA THR A 129 18.84 -13.65 -42.29
C THR A 129 18.72 -12.96 -43.64
N GLY A 130 17.59 -12.31 -43.92
CA GLY A 130 17.40 -11.49 -45.12
C GLY A 130 18.43 -10.37 -45.22
N LEU A 131 18.70 -9.66 -44.12
CA LEU A 131 19.74 -8.64 -44.06
C LEU A 131 21.14 -9.20 -44.33
N THR A 132 21.46 -10.35 -43.74
CA THR A 132 22.75 -11.03 -43.95
C THR A 132 22.93 -11.42 -45.42
N ASN A 133 21.89 -11.99 -46.03
CA ASN A 133 21.90 -12.33 -47.45
C ASN A 133 22.05 -11.11 -48.35
N ALA A 134 21.40 -9.99 -48.04
CA ALA A 134 21.53 -8.75 -48.80
C ALA A 134 22.95 -8.15 -48.71
N LYS A 135 23.59 -8.23 -47.53
CA LYS A 135 24.99 -7.80 -47.35
C LYS A 135 25.95 -8.68 -48.16
N ALA A 136 25.81 -10.01 -48.06
CA ALA A 136 26.62 -10.96 -48.81
C ALA A 136 26.43 -10.82 -50.33
N ALA A 137 25.20 -10.53 -50.78
CA ALA A 137 24.93 -10.26 -52.18
C ALA A 137 25.63 -9.00 -52.69
N LEU A 138 25.64 -7.91 -51.90
CA LEU A 138 26.36 -6.68 -52.26
C LEU A 138 27.87 -6.94 -52.38
N GLU A 139 28.46 -7.65 -51.42
CA GLU A 139 29.88 -8.00 -51.42
C GLU A 139 30.23 -8.83 -52.67
N ARG A 140 29.51 -9.94 -52.89
CA ARG A 140 29.72 -10.80 -54.05
C ARG A 140 29.57 -10.06 -55.39
N ILE A 141 28.52 -9.24 -55.54
CA ILE A 141 28.31 -8.46 -56.77
C ILE A 141 29.45 -7.45 -56.97
N THR A 142 29.92 -6.82 -55.90
CA THR A 142 31.02 -5.86 -55.96
C THR A 142 32.30 -6.54 -56.45
N ASP A 143 32.64 -7.71 -55.91
CA ASP A 143 33.83 -8.46 -56.30
C ASP A 143 33.74 -8.98 -57.75
N GLU A 144 32.59 -9.57 -58.12
CA GLU A 144 32.34 -10.06 -59.48
C GLU A 144 32.47 -8.94 -60.53
N GLU A 145 31.88 -7.77 -60.26
CA GLU A 145 31.90 -6.65 -61.20
C GLU A 145 33.29 -5.97 -61.25
N ASN A 146 33.98 -5.81 -60.12
CA ASN A 146 35.35 -5.30 -60.08
C ASN A 146 36.31 -6.21 -60.87
N GLN A 147 36.14 -7.53 -60.78
CA GLN A 147 36.95 -8.47 -61.55
C GLN A 147 36.70 -8.35 -63.06
N LYS A 148 35.45 -8.13 -63.49
CA LYS A 148 35.12 -7.89 -64.91
C LYS A 148 35.78 -6.61 -65.42
N VAL A 149 35.71 -5.53 -64.64
CA VAL A 149 36.37 -4.25 -64.96
C VAL A 149 37.88 -4.44 -65.08
N LYS A 150 38.50 -5.14 -64.12
CA LYS A 150 39.94 -5.45 -64.15
C LYS A 150 40.32 -6.25 -65.39
N ASN A 151 39.58 -7.30 -65.71
CA ASN A 151 39.84 -8.12 -66.90
C ASN A 151 39.72 -7.30 -68.20
N ALA A 152 38.71 -6.43 -68.30
CA ALA A 152 38.53 -5.54 -69.46
C ALA A 152 39.67 -4.52 -69.58
N HIS A 153 40.14 -3.98 -68.46
CA HIS A 153 41.30 -3.07 -68.41
C HIS A 153 42.59 -3.78 -68.85
N THR A 154 42.90 -4.95 -68.28
CA THR A 154 44.06 -5.75 -68.69
C THR A 154 44.03 -6.08 -70.19
N ALA A 155 42.85 -6.40 -70.74
CA ALA A 155 42.70 -6.63 -72.18
C ALA A 155 42.99 -5.38 -73.01
N LEU A 156 42.52 -4.20 -72.58
CA LEU A 156 42.81 -2.91 -73.21
C LEU A 156 44.32 -2.60 -73.22
N LEU A 157 45.00 -2.84 -72.08
CA LEU A 157 46.43 -2.56 -71.94
C LEU A 157 47.33 -3.57 -72.66
N SER A 158 46.90 -4.82 -72.82
CA SER A 158 47.74 -5.90 -73.36
C SER A 158 47.57 -6.16 -74.86
N SER A 159 46.50 -5.66 -75.48
CA SER A 159 46.13 -6.06 -76.85
C SER A 159 46.77 -5.20 -77.92
N GLY A 160 47.21 -5.84 -79.00
CA GLY A 160 47.74 -5.16 -80.19
C GLY A 160 49.03 -4.40 -79.93
N LEU A 161 49.79 -4.74 -78.88
CA LEU A 161 51.06 -4.10 -78.57
C LEU A 161 52.03 -4.25 -79.74
N SER A 162 52.65 -3.14 -80.14
CA SER A 162 53.66 -3.10 -81.19
C SER A 162 54.73 -2.09 -80.82
N ALA A 163 55.98 -2.46 -81.08
CA ALA A 163 57.07 -1.51 -81.10
C ALA A 163 56.99 -0.68 -82.39
N VAL A 164 57.22 0.62 -82.27
CA VAL A 164 57.27 1.56 -83.39
C VAL A 164 58.62 2.24 -83.37
N ALA A 165 59.32 2.28 -84.50
CA ALA A 165 60.60 2.96 -84.61
C ALA A 165 60.38 4.46 -84.45
N ASP A 166 61.26 5.11 -83.68
CA ASP A 166 61.26 6.58 -83.58
C ASP A 166 61.87 7.21 -84.84
N ASP A 167 62.74 6.47 -85.54
CA ASP A 167 63.34 6.85 -86.83
C ASP A 167 62.50 6.33 -88.01
N PRO A 168 61.99 7.21 -88.90
CA PRO A 168 61.25 6.78 -90.10
C PRO A 168 62.11 6.06 -91.15
N GLU A 169 63.44 6.14 -91.08
CA GLU A 169 64.38 5.43 -91.97
C GLU A 169 64.84 4.07 -91.39
N GLU A 170 64.30 3.64 -90.25
CA GLU A 170 64.66 2.35 -89.64
C GLU A 170 64.31 1.17 -90.56
N GLU A 171 65.33 0.45 -91.01
CA GLU A 171 65.18 -0.71 -91.90
C GLU A 171 65.00 -2.04 -91.13
N SER A 172 65.33 -2.09 -89.83
CA SER A 172 65.18 -3.31 -89.02
C SER A 172 63.70 -3.62 -88.74
N ALA A 173 63.32 -4.90 -88.71
CA ALA A 173 61.95 -5.26 -88.35
C ALA A 173 61.66 -4.94 -86.88
N ALA A 174 60.47 -4.41 -86.57
CA ALA A 174 60.08 -4.13 -85.20
C ALA A 174 60.17 -5.37 -84.28
N PRO A 175 60.71 -5.25 -83.05
CA PRO A 175 60.67 -6.36 -82.11
C PRO A 175 59.22 -6.73 -81.81
N THR A 176 58.93 -8.03 -81.82
CA THR A 176 57.61 -8.54 -81.51
C THR A 176 57.39 -8.47 -80.00
N VAL A 177 56.34 -7.75 -79.60
CA VAL A 177 55.90 -7.64 -78.20
C VAL A 177 54.90 -8.74 -77.91
N SER A 178 55.12 -9.47 -76.82
CA SER A 178 54.25 -10.58 -76.38
C SER A 178 54.05 -10.55 -74.86
N GLY A 179 53.13 -11.37 -74.35
CA GLY A 179 52.80 -11.43 -72.93
C GLY A 179 51.48 -10.72 -72.58
N THR A 180 51.21 -10.60 -71.29
CA THR A 180 50.03 -9.91 -70.76
C THR A 180 50.51 -8.88 -69.77
N TYR A 181 50.18 -7.61 -70.00
CA TYR A 181 50.57 -6.51 -69.14
C TYR A 181 49.78 -6.57 -67.83
N GLN A 182 50.47 -6.93 -66.76
CA GLN A 182 49.89 -7.14 -65.42
C GLN A 182 49.82 -5.86 -64.57
N CYS A 183 50.46 -4.78 -65.03
CA CYS A 183 50.45 -3.50 -64.34
C CYS A 183 49.21 -2.67 -64.75
N GLU A 184 48.84 -1.70 -63.92
CA GLU A 184 47.65 -0.86 -64.13
C GLU A 184 47.98 0.53 -64.70
N THR A 185 49.26 0.89 -64.78
CA THR A 185 49.72 2.20 -65.25
C THR A 185 49.82 2.26 -66.76
N GLU A 186 49.12 3.24 -67.35
CA GLU A 186 49.27 3.63 -68.75
C GLU A 186 50.53 4.46 -68.96
N GLY A 187 51.13 4.35 -70.15
CA GLY A 187 52.35 5.08 -70.48
C GLY A 187 53.09 4.46 -71.65
N VAL A 188 54.41 4.63 -71.63
CA VAL A 188 55.27 4.30 -72.77
C VAL A 188 56.53 3.57 -72.28
N TYR A 189 56.94 2.52 -72.99
CA TYR A 189 58.31 2.00 -72.92
C TYR A 189 59.12 2.55 -74.09
N THR A 190 60.27 3.13 -73.81
CA THR A 190 61.28 3.51 -74.80
C THR A 190 62.44 2.52 -74.72
N LEU A 191 62.78 1.90 -75.84
CA LEU A 191 63.85 0.92 -76.00
C LEU A 191 64.99 1.54 -76.82
N SER A 192 66.21 1.54 -76.29
CA SER A 192 67.41 1.91 -77.06
C SER A 192 68.31 0.68 -77.19
N ILE A 193 68.60 0.25 -78.42
CA ILE A 193 69.41 -0.94 -78.71
C ILE A 193 70.86 -0.53 -78.97
N TYR A 194 71.80 -1.22 -78.33
CA TYR A 194 73.23 -0.95 -78.43
C TYR A 194 74.04 -2.23 -78.65
N ASN A 195 75.23 -2.08 -79.27
CA ASN A 195 76.16 -3.19 -79.49
C ASN A 195 76.65 -3.77 -78.16
N SER A 196 76.71 -5.09 -78.04
CA SER A 196 77.15 -5.78 -76.83
C SER A 196 77.77 -7.14 -77.14
N ASN A 197 78.39 -7.78 -76.13
CA ASN A 197 78.95 -9.13 -76.26
C ASN A 197 77.89 -10.25 -76.16
N ALA A 198 76.59 -9.92 -76.28
CA ALA A 198 75.52 -10.91 -76.33
C ALA A 198 75.65 -11.81 -77.57
N LYS A 199 75.06 -13.01 -77.53
CA LYS A 199 75.07 -13.97 -78.67
C LYS A 199 74.52 -13.36 -79.96
N SER A 200 73.55 -12.46 -79.86
CA SER A 200 72.95 -11.70 -80.97
C SER A 200 73.78 -10.50 -81.43
N GLY A 201 74.82 -10.11 -80.68
CA GLY A 201 75.59 -8.87 -80.88
C GLY A 201 74.97 -7.62 -80.25
N TYR A 202 73.76 -7.71 -79.67
CA TYR A 202 73.01 -6.55 -79.20
C TYR A 202 72.40 -6.73 -77.81
N SER A 203 72.25 -5.62 -77.09
CA SER A 203 71.50 -5.52 -75.84
C SER A 203 70.59 -4.31 -75.93
N PHE A 204 69.50 -4.29 -75.17
CA PHE A 204 68.59 -3.15 -75.12
C PHE A 204 68.53 -2.57 -73.72
N LYS A 205 68.31 -1.26 -73.64
CA LYS A 205 67.95 -0.56 -72.42
C LYS A 205 66.52 -0.07 -72.58
N TYR A 206 65.70 -0.24 -71.55
CA TYR A 206 64.34 0.27 -71.55
C TYR A 206 64.12 1.30 -70.44
N SER A 207 63.26 2.28 -70.69
CA SER A 207 62.84 3.33 -69.75
C SER A 207 61.40 3.77 -70.01
N GLY A 208 60.85 4.62 -69.14
CA GLY A 208 59.45 5.08 -69.22
C GLY A 208 58.63 4.43 -68.11
N LEU A 209 57.76 3.49 -68.48
CA LEU A 209 56.93 2.72 -67.53
C LEU A 209 57.74 1.90 -66.52
N GLU A 210 58.80 1.25 -66.98
CA GLU A 210 59.82 0.64 -66.12
C GLU A 210 61.21 0.97 -66.67
N ARG A 211 62.25 0.72 -65.87
CA ARG A 211 63.64 0.95 -66.30
C ARG A 211 64.49 -0.29 -66.06
N GLY A 212 65.30 -0.64 -67.06
CA GLY A 212 66.25 -1.74 -66.94
C GLY A 212 67.00 -2.00 -68.24
N THR A 213 67.59 -3.19 -68.32
CA THR A 213 68.35 -3.67 -69.49
C THR A 213 68.02 -5.12 -69.75
N GLY A 214 68.05 -5.52 -71.02
CA GLY A 214 67.88 -6.91 -71.43
C GLY A 214 68.80 -7.27 -72.60
N LEU A 215 68.90 -8.56 -72.88
CA LEU A 215 69.66 -9.07 -74.02
C LEU A 215 68.75 -9.14 -75.24
N VAL A 216 69.20 -8.64 -76.40
CA VAL A 216 68.48 -8.88 -77.65
C VAL A 216 68.55 -10.37 -77.94
N SER A 217 67.39 -11.00 -78.15
CA SER A 217 67.27 -12.43 -78.39
C SER A 217 66.35 -12.68 -79.57
N THR A 218 66.78 -13.55 -80.46
CA THR A 218 66.05 -14.01 -81.65
C THR A 218 65.42 -15.39 -81.45
N ASP A 219 65.88 -16.12 -80.43
CA ASP A 219 65.55 -17.54 -80.23
C ASP A 219 64.58 -17.73 -79.05
N GLN A 220 64.60 -16.82 -78.06
CA GLN A 220 63.78 -16.88 -76.85
C GLN A 220 63.25 -15.49 -76.47
N PRO A 221 62.01 -15.35 -76.00
CA PRO A 221 61.47 -14.08 -75.52
C PRO A 221 62.26 -13.52 -74.32
N ALA A 222 62.75 -12.29 -74.43
CA ALA A 222 63.43 -11.57 -73.34
C ALA A 222 62.40 -10.74 -72.56
N ALA A 223 62.42 -10.82 -71.23
CA ALA A 223 61.49 -10.04 -70.40
C ALA A 223 61.69 -8.53 -70.57
N LEU A 224 60.58 -7.80 -70.70
CA LEU A 224 60.51 -6.35 -70.67
C LEU A 224 59.96 -5.94 -69.30
N GLY A 225 60.87 -5.71 -68.35
CA GLY A 225 60.52 -5.36 -66.98
C GLY A 225 59.83 -6.49 -66.21
N THR A 226 58.96 -6.10 -65.27
CA THR A 226 58.26 -6.98 -64.33
C THR A 226 56.76 -7.04 -64.60
N CYS A 227 56.24 -6.19 -65.48
CA CYS A 227 54.82 -6.14 -65.83
C CYS A 227 54.36 -7.28 -66.76
N GLY A 228 55.19 -8.31 -67.01
CA GLY A 228 54.77 -9.53 -67.72
C GLY A 228 54.81 -9.44 -69.25
N LEU A 229 55.52 -8.45 -69.80
CA LEU A 229 55.77 -8.33 -71.24
C LEU A 229 57.11 -8.92 -71.63
N TYR A 230 57.21 -9.37 -72.89
CA TYR A 230 58.40 -9.98 -73.46
C TYR A 230 58.65 -9.50 -74.89
N LEU A 231 59.91 -9.43 -75.28
CA LEU A 231 60.38 -9.00 -76.59
C LEU A 231 61.13 -10.13 -77.30
N ILE A 232 60.87 -10.30 -78.60
CA ILE A 232 61.68 -11.14 -79.48
C ILE A 232 62.02 -10.35 -80.74
N PHE A 233 63.28 -10.43 -81.16
CA PHE A 233 63.82 -9.68 -82.29
C PHE A 233 63.96 -10.60 -83.51
N SER A 234 63.93 -10.03 -84.71
CA SER A 234 64.05 -10.80 -85.95
C SER A 234 65.48 -11.25 -86.20
N ALA A 235 65.66 -12.50 -86.61
CA ALA A 235 66.97 -13.03 -86.97
C ALA A 235 67.46 -12.42 -88.30
N GLY A 236 68.71 -11.94 -88.31
CA GLY A 236 69.35 -11.42 -89.53
C GLY A 236 69.28 -9.89 -89.71
N ASP A 237 68.48 -9.19 -88.90
CA ASP A 237 68.37 -7.72 -88.93
C ASP A 237 69.49 -7.03 -88.13
N ARG A 238 69.74 -5.74 -88.42
CA ARG A 238 70.82 -4.94 -87.83
C ARG A 238 70.28 -3.85 -86.91
N TYR A 239 69.97 -4.20 -85.67
CA TYR A 239 69.37 -3.30 -84.68
C TYR A 239 70.30 -2.24 -84.05
N SER A 240 71.52 -2.03 -84.56
CA SER A 240 72.49 -1.13 -83.93
C SER A 240 71.99 0.31 -83.88
N ASN A 241 71.92 0.90 -82.68
CA ASN A 241 71.44 2.26 -82.43
C ASN A 241 69.97 2.50 -82.81
N SER A 242 69.17 1.45 -82.94
CA SER A 242 67.72 1.59 -83.15
C SER A 242 67.03 2.04 -81.85
N GLU A 243 66.00 2.87 -81.99
CA GLU A 243 65.13 3.32 -80.89
C GLU A 243 63.67 2.96 -81.20
N TRP A 244 63.02 2.33 -80.22
CA TRP A 244 61.65 1.84 -80.37
C TRP A 244 60.77 2.27 -79.21
N THR A 245 59.55 2.63 -79.54
CA THR A 245 58.53 3.03 -78.57
C THR A 245 57.37 2.04 -78.55
N ILE A 246 56.96 1.61 -77.35
CA ILE A 246 55.78 0.77 -77.12
C ILE A 246 54.82 1.55 -76.22
N THR A 247 53.66 1.92 -76.74
CA THR A 247 52.61 2.65 -76.01
C THR A 247 51.59 1.69 -75.41
N ILE A 248 51.22 1.91 -74.14
CA ILE A 248 50.25 1.13 -73.39
C ILE A 248 49.16 2.07 -72.83
N PRO A 249 47.88 1.90 -73.21
CA PRO A 249 47.40 1.01 -74.27
C PRO A 249 47.88 1.44 -75.66
N ASN A 250 47.95 0.50 -76.61
CA ASN A 250 48.32 0.87 -77.98
C ASN A 250 47.18 1.61 -78.69
N THR A 251 47.18 2.94 -78.59
CA THR A 251 46.18 3.82 -79.21
C THR A 251 46.16 3.81 -80.74
N ARG A 252 47.20 3.25 -81.38
CA ARG A 252 47.31 3.10 -82.84
C ARG A 252 46.76 1.77 -83.35
N SER A 253 46.44 0.82 -82.46
CA SER A 253 45.87 -0.47 -82.84
C SER A 253 44.44 -0.30 -83.38
N SER A 254 44.07 -1.06 -84.42
CA SER A 254 42.69 -1.13 -84.91
C SER A 254 41.70 -1.67 -83.88
N THR A 255 42.18 -2.36 -82.84
CA THR A 255 41.35 -2.90 -81.75
C THR A 255 41.15 -1.96 -80.57
N TYR A 256 41.89 -0.83 -80.50
CA TYR A 256 41.91 0.06 -79.35
C TYR A 256 40.53 0.61 -79.00
N THR A 257 39.84 1.24 -79.97
CA THR A 257 38.53 1.86 -79.74
C THR A 257 37.51 0.84 -79.22
N THR A 258 37.51 -0.38 -79.78
CA THR A 258 36.60 -1.45 -79.33
C THR A 258 36.91 -1.88 -77.90
N LEU A 259 38.18 -2.05 -77.54
CA LEU A 259 38.57 -2.43 -76.18
C LEU A 259 38.33 -1.31 -75.16
N ASN A 260 38.58 -0.07 -75.54
CA ASN A 260 38.31 1.09 -74.69
C ASN A 260 36.80 1.23 -74.41
N ASN A 261 35.97 1.08 -75.44
CA ASN A 261 34.52 1.06 -75.27
C ASN A 261 34.05 -0.11 -74.39
N THR A 262 34.71 -1.27 -74.51
CA THR A 262 34.43 -2.46 -73.67
C THR A 262 34.77 -2.20 -72.20
N TYR A 263 35.91 -1.54 -71.92
CA TYR A 263 36.31 -1.16 -70.57
C TYR A 263 35.35 -0.14 -69.95
N ILE A 264 35.00 0.92 -70.68
CA ILE A 264 34.02 1.94 -70.24
C ILE A 264 32.65 1.31 -69.97
N LEU A 265 32.22 0.39 -70.84
CA LEU A 265 30.97 -0.35 -70.65
C LEU A 265 31.01 -1.21 -69.37
N ALA A 266 32.12 -1.91 -69.12
CA ALA A 266 32.30 -2.70 -67.90
C ALA A 266 32.25 -1.81 -66.64
N GLN A 267 32.88 -0.64 -66.64
CA GLN A 267 32.80 0.33 -65.52
C GLN A 267 31.37 0.81 -65.27
N THR A 268 30.64 1.11 -66.34
CA THR A 268 29.25 1.58 -66.26
C THR A 268 28.33 0.47 -65.72
N GLN A 269 28.49 -0.76 -66.21
CA GLN A 269 27.74 -1.92 -65.73
C GLN A 269 28.03 -2.21 -64.25
N ALA A 270 29.31 -2.17 -63.85
CA ALA A 270 29.71 -2.34 -62.45
C ALA A 270 29.06 -1.29 -61.55
N THR A 271 29.11 -0.01 -61.95
CA THR A 271 28.51 1.09 -61.18
C THR A 271 27.01 0.90 -61.00
N ASN A 272 26.31 0.53 -62.07
CA ASN A 272 24.86 0.30 -62.04
C ASN A 272 24.49 -0.92 -61.18
N ALA A 273 25.22 -2.03 -61.32
CA ALA A 273 24.98 -3.25 -60.55
C ALA A 273 25.24 -3.06 -59.05
N ILE A 274 26.36 -2.42 -58.68
CA ILE A 274 26.69 -2.10 -57.29
C ILE A 274 25.67 -1.12 -56.70
N THR A 275 25.22 -0.12 -57.46
CA THR A 275 24.20 0.83 -57.00
C THR A 275 22.86 0.12 -56.76
N ALA A 276 22.44 -0.77 -57.66
CA ALA A 276 21.23 -1.57 -57.47
C ALA A 276 21.33 -2.47 -56.22
N ALA A 277 22.47 -3.11 -55.99
CA ALA A 277 22.71 -3.92 -54.80
C ALA A 277 22.69 -3.10 -53.50
N LYS A 278 23.27 -1.89 -53.50
CA LYS A 278 23.20 -0.94 -52.36
C LYS A 278 21.77 -0.52 -52.05
N ASN A 279 20.98 -0.20 -53.08
CA ASN A 279 19.57 0.18 -52.91
C ASN A 279 18.75 -0.98 -52.33
N ASN A 280 18.99 -2.21 -52.79
CA ASN A 280 18.35 -3.40 -52.24
C ASN A 280 18.71 -3.62 -50.76
N LEU A 281 20.00 -3.47 -50.39
CA LEU A 281 20.42 -3.53 -49.00
C LEU A 281 19.73 -2.47 -48.13
N ALA A 282 19.62 -1.23 -48.62
CA ALA A 282 18.94 -0.14 -47.92
C ALA A 282 17.44 -0.44 -47.71
N LEU A 283 16.77 -1.03 -48.71
CA LEU A 283 15.38 -1.47 -48.57
C LEU A 283 15.23 -2.53 -47.48
N VAL A 284 16.03 -3.60 -47.54
CA VAL A 284 16.00 -4.69 -46.55
C VAL A 284 16.35 -4.20 -45.13
N LEU A 285 17.28 -3.24 -45.01
CA LEU A 285 17.59 -2.60 -43.73
C LEU A 285 16.37 -1.88 -43.14
N ASN A 286 15.62 -1.14 -43.96
CA ASN A 286 14.41 -0.44 -43.52
C ASN A 286 13.27 -1.41 -43.18
N GLU A 287 13.08 -2.48 -43.95
CA GLU A 287 12.10 -3.52 -43.62
C GLU A 287 12.46 -4.25 -42.32
N THR A 288 13.74 -4.54 -42.11
CA THR A 288 14.23 -5.16 -40.87
C THR A 288 13.97 -4.24 -39.68
N SER A 289 14.29 -2.94 -39.78
CA SER A 289 14.09 -2.01 -38.66
C SER A 289 12.61 -1.87 -38.28
N LEU A 290 11.70 -1.88 -39.25
CA LEU A 290 10.25 -1.86 -39.02
C LEU A 290 9.74 -3.17 -38.40
N THR A 291 10.21 -4.32 -38.89
CA THR A 291 9.77 -5.63 -38.42
C THR A 291 10.34 -6.02 -37.06
N THR A 292 11.48 -5.45 -36.66
CA THR A 292 12.09 -5.66 -35.34
C THR A 292 11.78 -4.54 -34.34
N ALA A 293 11.02 -3.52 -34.72
CA ALA A 293 10.68 -2.42 -33.83
C ALA A 293 9.82 -2.91 -32.64
N PRO A 294 10.09 -2.41 -31.42
CA PRO A 294 9.22 -2.69 -30.28
C PRO A 294 7.84 -2.04 -30.46
N ALA A 295 6.87 -2.45 -29.65
CA ALA A 295 5.56 -1.81 -29.62
C ALA A 295 5.69 -0.30 -29.34
N ARG A 296 4.85 0.49 -30.01
CA ARG A 296 4.83 1.95 -29.86
C ARG A 296 4.41 2.33 -28.44
N SER A 297 5.02 3.37 -27.88
CA SER A 297 4.72 3.82 -26.52
C SER A 297 3.25 4.14 -26.30
N GLU A 298 2.58 4.70 -27.31
CA GLU A 298 1.16 5.04 -27.27
C GLU A 298 0.26 3.79 -27.15
N GLU A 299 0.63 2.70 -27.83
CA GLU A 299 -0.10 1.44 -27.76
C GLU A 299 0.08 0.78 -26.38
N VAL A 300 1.29 0.85 -25.82
CA VAL A 300 1.59 0.35 -24.47
C VAL A 300 0.78 1.11 -23.42
N VAL A 301 0.78 2.44 -23.47
CA VAL A 301 0.00 3.29 -22.55
C VAL A 301 -1.50 3.02 -22.68
N SER A 302 -2.02 2.86 -23.91
CA SER A 302 -3.43 2.52 -24.12
C SER A 302 -3.79 1.15 -23.55
N ALA A 303 -2.90 0.15 -23.67
CA ALA A 303 -3.11 -1.18 -23.10
C ALA A 303 -3.02 -1.18 -21.57
N GLU A 304 -2.12 -0.40 -20.97
CA GLU A 304 -2.05 -0.22 -19.51
C GLU A 304 -3.32 0.45 -18.96
N ALA A 305 -3.85 1.45 -19.66
CA ALA A 305 -5.12 2.07 -19.31
C ALA A 305 -6.29 1.07 -19.34
N ALA A 306 -6.31 0.16 -20.33
CA ALA A 306 -7.32 -0.90 -20.40
C ALA A 306 -7.20 -1.90 -19.24
N ILE A 307 -5.98 -2.23 -18.79
CA ILE A 307 -5.76 -3.04 -17.58
C ILE A 307 -6.30 -2.31 -16.35
N ALA A 308 -6.00 -1.01 -16.21
CA ALA A 308 -6.47 -0.20 -15.09
C ALA A 308 -8.01 -0.14 -15.04
N GLU A 309 -8.67 0.05 -16.19
CA GLU A 309 -10.12 0.02 -16.31
C GLU A 309 -10.71 -1.34 -15.89
N ALA A 310 -10.15 -2.44 -16.39
CA ALA A 310 -10.61 -3.78 -16.04
C ALA A 310 -10.47 -4.08 -14.55
N ARG A 311 -9.37 -3.62 -13.91
CA ARG A 311 -9.19 -3.71 -12.46
C ARG A 311 -10.18 -2.85 -11.69
N ALA A 312 -10.45 -1.63 -12.16
CA ALA A 312 -11.45 -0.75 -11.55
C ALA A 312 -12.85 -1.38 -11.58
N ARG A 313 -13.21 -2.09 -12.67
CA ARG A 313 -14.47 -2.83 -12.76
C ARG A 313 -14.57 -3.92 -11.69
N ILE A 314 -13.51 -4.70 -11.46
CA ILE A 314 -13.47 -5.71 -10.39
C ILE A 314 -13.64 -5.05 -9.02
N ASN A 315 -12.88 -3.98 -8.73
CA ASN A 315 -12.96 -3.28 -7.45
C ASN A 315 -14.37 -2.73 -7.17
N ALA A 316 -15.06 -2.22 -8.20
CA ALA A 316 -16.43 -1.74 -8.08
C ALA A 316 -17.42 -2.88 -7.76
N ILE A 317 -17.20 -4.09 -8.29
CA ILE A 317 -18.01 -5.27 -7.97
C ILE A 317 -17.69 -5.78 -6.56
N ASP A 318 -16.42 -5.79 -6.17
CA ASP A 318 -15.97 -6.23 -4.84
C ASP A 318 -16.52 -5.33 -3.73
N ALA A 319 -16.60 -4.02 -3.96
CA ALA A 319 -17.28 -3.10 -3.06
C ALA A 319 -18.77 -3.47 -2.88
N ARG A 320 -19.47 -3.78 -3.97
CA ARG A 320 -20.88 -4.21 -3.92
C ARG A 320 -21.06 -5.57 -3.25
N LEU A 321 -20.08 -6.47 -3.38
CA LEU A 321 -20.08 -7.76 -2.68
C LEU A 321 -19.89 -7.59 -1.17
N LYS A 322 -19.02 -6.67 -0.74
CA LYS A 322 -18.86 -6.34 0.68
C LYS A 322 -20.17 -5.86 1.32
N ASP A 323 -20.95 -5.10 0.56
CA ASP A 323 -22.27 -4.60 0.96
C ASP A 323 -23.38 -5.68 1.03
N ARG A 324 -23.05 -6.95 0.70
CA ARG A 324 -23.95 -8.12 0.82
C ARG A 324 -23.90 -8.78 2.20
N SER A 325 -23.18 -8.22 3.16
CA SER A 325 -23.12 -8.74 4.51
C SER A 325 -23.28 -7.64 5.54
N ILE A 326 -23.90 -7.98 6.67
CA ILE A 326 -23.86 -7.17 7.88
C ILE A 326 -22.72 -7.69 8.74
N ILE A 327 -21.88 -6.77 9.21
CA ILE A 327 -20.73 -7.07 10.05
C ILE A 327 -20.89 -6.35 11.39
N ALA A 328 -20.52 -7.01 12.49
CA ALA A 328 -20.50 -6.41 13.82
C ALA A 328 -19.45 -5.29 13.93
N PRO A 329 -19.83 -4.06 14.27
CA PRO A 329 -18.90 -2.93 14.39
C PRO A 329 -18.01 -3.00 15.66
N PHE A 330 -18.45 -3.73 16.69
CA PHE A 330 -17.73 -3.93 17.95
C PHE A 330 -18.20 -5.25 18.61
N ALA A 331 -17.52 -5.68 19.66
CA ALA A 331 -17.93 -6.85 20.44
C ALA A 331 -19.13 -6.53 21.36
N GLY A 332 -20.09 -7.44 21.45
CA GLY A 332 -21.30 -7.22 22.25
C GLY A 332 -22.33 -8.32 22.12
N THR A 333 -23.53 -8.05 22.63
CA THR A 333 -24.67 -8.96 22.62
C THR A 333 -25.77 -8.46 21.68
N ILE A 334 -26.30 -9.36 20.84
CA ILE A 334 -27.43 -9.07 19.96
C ILE A 334 -28.71 -9.02 20.80
N THR A 335 -29.41 -7.88 20.79
CA THR A 335 -30.62 -7.68 21.60
C THR A 335 -31.91 -7.85 20.81
N ASP A 336 -31.87 -7.65 19.49
CA ASP A 336 -33.05 -7.71 18.63
C ASP A 336 -32.65 -8.19 17.23
N VAL A 337 -33.43 -9.10 16.66
CA VAL A 337 -33.26 -9.62 15.28
C VAL A 337 -34.60 -9.58 14.55
N ARG A 338 -34.77 -8.59 13.66
CA ARG A 338 -36.00 -8.33 12.90
C ARG A 338 -35.87 -8.69 11.42
N ILE A 339 -35.26 -9.83 11.13
CA ILE A 339 -35.11 -10.31 9.75
C ILE A 339 -35.01 -11.83 9.71
N THR A 340 -35.62 -12.44 8.69
CA THR A 340 -35.57 -13.88 8.47
C THR A 340 -35.03 -14.23 7.08
N VAL A 341 -34.53 -15.45 6.93
CA VAL A 341 -34.02 -15.96 5.65
C VAL A 341 -35.15 -16.03 4.63
N GLY A 342 -34.89 -15.54 3.42
CA GLY A 342 -35.86 -15.47 2.32
C GLY A 342 -36.59 -14.13 2.22
N GLU A 343 -36.54 -13.27 3.23
CA GLU A 343 -37.11 -11.92 3.16
C GLU A 343 -36.25 -10.96 2.33
N SER A 344 -36.88 -9.88 1.87
CA SER A 344 -36.16 -8.76 1.27
C SER A 344 -35.64 -7.84 2.37
N ALA A 345 -34.34 -7.57 2.37
CA ALA A 345 -33.72 -6.65 3.30
C ALA A 345 -34.31 -5.23 3.17
N PRO A 346 -34.85 -4.64 4.25
CA PRO A 346 -35.31 -3.26 4.27
C PRO A 346 -34.14 -2.29 4.47
N ALA A 347 -34.38 -1.00 4.19
CA ALA A 347 -33.42 0.07 4.47
C ALA A 347 -33.37 0.48 5.95
N THR A 348 -34.27 -0.07 6.78
CA THR A 348 -34.32 0.17 8.23
C THR A 348 -33.42 -0.82 8.98
N PRO A 349 -32.94 -0.48 10.17
CA PRO A 349 -32.21 -1.42 11.02
C PRO A 349 -32.96 -2.72 11.25
N VAL A 350 -32.25 -3.84 11.12
CA VAL A 350 -32.78 -5.20 11.28
C VAL A 350 -32.09 -5.96 12.41
N LEU A 351 -30.92 -5.52 12.88
CA LEU A 351 -30.28 -6.02 14.09
C LEU A 351 -29.96 -4.88 15.04
N THR A 352 -30.06 -5.14 16.34
CA THR A 352 -29.54 -4.24 17.38
C THR A 352 -28.43 -4.94 18.16
N LEU A 353 -27.26 -4.30 18.23
CA LEU A 353 -26.09 -4.79 18.95
C LEU A 353 -25.79 -3.86 20.13
N LEU A 354 -25.74 -4.43 21.32
CA LEU A 354 -25.42 -3.76 22.57
C LEU A 354 -23.98 -4.08 22.98
N ALA A 355 -23.15 -3.08 23.24
CA ALA A 355 -21.78 -3.33 23.70
C ALA A 355 -21.76 -3.93 25.12
N ASP A 356 -20.88 -4.90 25.36
CA ASP A 356 -20.79 -5.60 26.66
C ASP A 356 -20.01 -4.80 27.73
N ASP A 357 -19.24 -3.78 27.33
CA ASP A 357 -18.14 -3.20 28.11
C ASP A 357 -18.35 -1.74 28.56
N THR A 358 -19.50 -1.13 28.24
CA THR A 358 -19.72 0.31 28.51
C THR A 358 -21.14 0.57 29.01
N PHE A 359 -21.31 0.54 30.33
CA PHE A 359 -22.49 1.08 31.00
C PHE A 359 -22.10 2.35 31.77
N SER A 360 -22.87 3.42 31.61
CA SER A 360 -22.77 4.62 32.45
C SER A 360 -24.02 4.77 33.31
N LEU A 361 -23.81 5.10 34.59
CA LEU A 361 -24.88 5.47 35.49
C LEU A 361 -25.14 6.97 35.33
N LYS A 362 -26.32 7.32 34.81
CA LYS A 362 -26.76 8.70 34.65
C LYS A 362 -27.57 9.11 35.86
N ALA A 363 -27.09 10.12 36.58
CA ALA A 363 -27.79 10.70 37.73
C ALA A 363 -28.22 12.13 37.43
N ARG A 364 -29.35 12.56 37.99
CA ARG A 364 -29.91 13.89 37.78
C ARG A 364 -29.78 14.73 39.04
N VAL A 365 -28.91 15.72 38.99
CA VAL A 365 -28.63 16.61 40.13
C VAL A 365 -29.44 17.90 40.01
N PRO A 366 -30.25 18.28 41.02
CA PRO A 366 -30.95 19.55 41.03
C PRO A 366 -30.01 20.76 40.96
N GLU A 367 -30.47 21.88 40.38
CA GLU A 367 -29.70 23.13 40.28
C GLU A 367 -29.19 23.66 41.63
N ILE A 368 -29.90 23.41 42.74
CA ILE A 368 -29.47 23.89 44.06
C ILE A 368 -28.21 23.19 44.59
N ASP A 369 -27.96 21.95 44.16
CA ASP A 369 -26.84 21.13 44.65
C ASP A 369 -25.68 21.02 43.64
N ILE A 370 -25.86 21.43 42.37
CA ILE A 370 -24.85 21.27 41.32
C ILE A 370 -23.52 21.98 41.63
N THR A 371 -23.55 23.08 42.39
CA THR A 371 -22.35 23.83 42.78
C THR A 371 -21.43 23.06 43.74
N LYS A 372 -21.95 22.02 44.39
CA LYS A 372 -21.20 21.13 45.28
C LYS A 372 -20.60 19.92 44.56
N ILE A 373 -21.01 19.69 43.31
CA ILE A 373 -20.63 18.50 42.54
C ILE A 373 -19.45 18.81 41.62
N ALA A 374 -18.44 17.96 41.64
CA ALA A 374 -17.24 18.08 40.82
C ALA A 374 -16.84 16.73 40.22
N SER A 375 -16.26 16.76 39.02
CA SER A 375 -15.73 15.55 38.38
C SER A 375 -14.67 14.90 39.28
N GLY A 376 -14.66 13.56 39.32
CA GLY A 376 -13.76 12.77 40.15
C GLY A 376 -14.29 12.46 41.56
N GLN A 377 -15.40 13.07 42.01
CA GLN A 377 -16.03 12.70 43.28
C GLN A 377 -16.46 11.23 43.29
N SER A 378 -16.36 10.61 44.47
CA SER A 378 -16.80 9.23 44.70
C SER A 378 -18.32 9.18 44.80
N VAL A 379 -18.89 8.13 44.22
CA VAL A 379 -20.33 7.88 44.20
C VAL A 379 -20.61 6.48 44.72
N LYS A 380 -21.63 6.37 45.56
CA LYS A 380 -22.20 5.09 46.03
C LYS A 380 -23.56 4.93 45.37
N ALA A 381 -23.74 3.88 44.60
CA ALA A 381 -24.97 3.59 43.88
C ALA A 381 -25.59 2.29 44.39
N VAL A 382 -26.88 2.32 44.70
CA VAL A 382 -27.67 1.16 45.09
C VAL A 382 -28.78 0.99 44.07
N PHE A 383 -28.86 -0.17 43.43
CA PHE A 383 -29.85 -0.45 42.40
C PHE A 383 -31.10 -1.07 43.01
N ASP A 384 -32.27 -0.65 42.54
CA ASP A 384 -33.56 -1.22 43.00
C ASP A 384 -33.63 -2.74 42.80
N ALA A 385 -33.01 -3.21 41.72
CA ALA A 385 -32.92 -4.63 41.38
C ALA A 385 -32.10 -5.45 42.41
N ARG A 386 -31.21 -4.79 43.17
CA ARG A 386 -30.38 -5.43 44.19
C ARG A 386 -29.96 -4.43 45.28
N SER A 387 -30.86 -4.21 46.23
CA SER A 387 -30.67 -3.24 47.32
C SER A 387 -29.65 -3.66 48.39
N GLU A 388 -29.19 -4.91 48.39
CA GLU A 388 -28.20 -5.43 49.33
C GLU A 388 -26.74 -5.14 48.90
N GLU A 389 -26.53 -4.69 47.66
CA GLU A 389 -25.19 -4.45 47.09
C GLU A 389 -25.02 -2.97 46.74
N THR A 390 -23.96 -2.36 47.27
CA THR A 390 -23.57 -0.98 46.92
C THR A 390 -22.44 -1.03 45.91
N LEU A 391 -22.67 -0.46 44.72
CA LEU A 391 -21.64 -0.28 43.71
C LEU A 391 -20.98 1.08 43.87
N THR A 392 -19.65 1.13 43.77
CA THR A 392 -18.90 2.38 43.84
C THR A 392 -18.48 2.84 42.45
N GLY A 393 -18.45 4.14 42.25
CA GLY A 393 -17.99 4.75 41.00
C GLY A 393 -17.44 6.14 41.22
N THR A 394 -17.02 6.77 40.12
CA THR A 394 -16.54 8.15 40.11
C THR A 394 -17.27 8.95 39.06
N ILE A 395 -17.55 10.23 39.36
CA ILE A 395 -18.14 11.14 38.37
C ILE A 395 -17.13 11.36 37.24
N SER A 396 -17.45 10.90 36.04
CA SER A 396 -16.62 11.06 34.85
C SER A 396 -16.95 12.33 34.08
N TYR A 397 -18.22 12.77 34.12
CA TYR A 397 -18.68 13.94 33.38
C TYR A 397 -19.86 14.62 34.09
N ILE A 398 -19.94 15.94 33.97
CA ILE A 398 -21.04 16.77 34.43
C ILE A 398 -21.49 17.60 33.23
N SER A 399 -22.75 17.45 32.83
CA SER A 399 -23.32 18.24 31.73
C SER A 399 -23.28 19.73 32.08
N PRO A 400 -22.77 20.62 31.20
CA PRO A 400 -22.87 22.06 31.39
C PRO A 400 -24.27 22.61 31.06
N ILE A 401 -25.13 21.78 30.48
CA ILE A 401 -26.49 22.15 30.05
C ILE A 401 -27.50 21.44 30.96
N ALA A 402 -28.39 22.23 31.57
CA ALA A 402 -29.50 21.70 32.35
C ALA A 402 -30.62 21.15 31.44
N LYS A 403 -31.27 20.08 31.89
CA LYS A 403 -32.52 19.56 31.35
C LYS A 403 -33.67 19.93 32.27
N GLN A 404 -34.77 20.42 31.69
CA GLN A 404 -35.97 20.73 32.43
C GLN A 404 -36.87 19.51 32.51
N ILE A 405 -37.19 19.05 33.71
CA ILE A 405 -38.09 17.92 33.98
C ILE A 405 -39.15 18.42 34.93
N ASP A 406 -40.42 18.39 34.48
CA ASP A 406 -41.57 18.89 35.24
C ASP A 406 -41.40 20.33 35.77
N GLY A 407 -40.74 21.18 34.97
CA GLY A 407 -40.48 22.58 35.30
C GLY A 407 -39.25 22.83 36.18
N VAL A 408 -38.59 21.79 36.70
CA VAL A 408 -37.38 21.87 37.53
C VAL A 408 -36.13 21.59 36.70
N ALA A 409 -35.08 22.40 36.88
CA ALA A 409 -33.81 22.24 36.16
C ALA A 409 -32.90 21.21 36.86
N TYR A 410 -32.46 20.21 36.09
CA TYR A 410 -31.51 19.18 36.51
C TYR A 410 -30.28 19.18 35.61
N PHE A 411 -29.11 18.97 36.21
CA PHE A 411 -27.88 18.70 35.49
C PHE A 411 -27.61 17.20 35.52
N GLU A 412 -27.37 16.61 34.35
CA GLU A 412 -27.02 15.20 34.26
C GLU A 412 -25.54 15.00 34.54
N ILE A 413 -25.24 14.05 35.41
CA ILE A 413 -23.89 13.56 35.64
C ILE A 413 -23.76 12.13 35.11
N LEU A 414 -22.58 11.80 34.57
CA LEU A 414 -22.21 10.44 34.21
C LEU A 414 -21.26 9.90 35.28
N VAL A 415 -21.60 8.72 35.79
CA VAL A 415 -20.81 8.01 36.79
C VAL A 415 -20.24 6.75 36.13
N GLN A 416 -18.92 6.64 36.15
CA GLN A 416 -18.21 5.43 35.76
C GLN A 416 -18.17 4.49 36.96
N LEU A 417 -18.82 3.33 36.86
CA LEU A 417 -18.76 2.30 37.90
C LEU A 417 -17.37 1.63 37.91
N THR A 418 -16.87 1.34 39.10
CA THR A 418 -15.55 0.71 39.31
C THR A 418 -15.56 -0.75 38.86
N THR A 419 -16.67 -1.43 39.07
CA THR A 419 -16.90 -2.81 38.65
C THR A 419 -18.30 -2.92 38.05
N ILE A 420 -18.43 -3.70 36.97
CA ILE A 420 -19.69 -3.93 36.29
C ILE A 420 -20.08 -5.39 36.54
N PRO A 421 -21.08 -5.67 37.40
CA PRO A 421 -21.50 -7.02 37.66
C PRO A 421 -22.31 -7.57 36.48
N THR A 422 -22.26 -8.90 36.28
CA THR A 422 -22.89 -9.58 35.14
C THR A 422 -24.42 -9.50 35.12
N TRP A 423 -25.06 -9.12 36.24
CA TRP A 423 -26.51 -8.93 36.36
C TRP A 423 -26.96 -7.53 35.91
N LEU A 424 -26.05 -6.56 35.78
CA LEU A 424 -26.39 -5.20 35.40
C LEU A 424 -26.96 -5.17 33.98
N ARG A 425 -28.09 -4.47 33.80
CA ARG A 425 -28.75 -4.31 32.50
C ARG A 425 -29.12 -2.85 32.31
N ALA A 426 -29.06 -2.36 31.07
CA ALA A 426 -29.53 -1.01 30.74
C ALA A 426 -31.00 -0.82 31.19
N GLY A 427 -31.33 0.38 31.68
CA GLY A 427 -32.67 0.77 32.11
C GLY A 427 -32.99 0.52 33.60
N LEU A 428 -32.08 -0.09 34.37
CA LEU A 428 -32.26 -0.20 35.83
C LEU A 428 -32.11 1.16 36.52
N ASN A 429 -32.95 1.40 37.52
CA ASN A 429 -32.89 2.58 38.38
C ASN A 429 -31.93 2.35 39.55
N ALA A 430 -31.33 3.43 40.03
CA ALA A 430 -30.46 3.43 41.20
C ALA A 430 -30.66 4.69 42.05
N ASP A 431 -30.53 4.52 43.35
CA ASP A 431 -30.27 5.61 44.29
C ASP A 431 -28.76 5.88 44.30
N VAL A 432 -28.41 7.15 44.11
CA VAL A 432 -27.03 7.59 43.88
C VAL A 432 -26.65 8.62 44.92
N ASP A 433 -25.80 8.21 45.85
CA ASP A 433 -25.21 9.06 46.87
C ASP A 433 -23.86 9.59 46.39
N ILE A 434 -23.81 10.87 46.08
CA ILE A 434 -22.57 11.56 45.69
C ILE A 434 -21.88 12.08 46.94
N VAL A 435 -20.63 11.68 47.18
CA VAL A 435 -19.85 12.12 48.35
C VAL A 435 -19.27 13.51 48.06
N VAL A 436 -19.83 14.55 48.68
CA VAL A 436 -19.38 15.94 48.54
C VAL A 436 -18.17 16.21 49.41
N GLU A 437 -18.27 15.84 50.69
CA GLU A 437 -17.19 15.94 51.67
C GLU A 437 -17.24 14.73 52.60
N SER A 438 -16.07 14.20 52.96
CA SER A 438 -15.93 13.07 53.87
C SER A 438 -14.82 13.35 54.88
N LYS A 439 -15.12 13.13 56.16
CA LYS A 439 -14.16 13.19 57.26
C LYS A 439 -13.99 11.80 57.84
N GLU A 440 -12.85 11.18 57.55
CA GLU A 440 -12.51 9.84 58.03
C GLU A 440 -11.79 9.88 59.37
N ASN A 441 -11.94 8.81 60.16
CA ASN A 441 -11.27 8.62 61.45
C ASN A 441 -11.53 9.75 62.46
N VAL A 442 -12.73 10.31 62.44
CA VAL A 442 -13.12 11.40 63.34
C VAL A 442 -13.98 10.89 64.50
N THR A 443 -13.95 11.63 65.61
CA THR A 443 -14.83 11.36 66.76
C THR A 443 -16.24 11.77 66.38
N ARG A 444 -17.15 10.81 66.27
CA ARG A 444 -18.50 11.05 65.76
C ARG A 444 -19.59 10.63 66.74
N LEU A 445 -20.76 11.22 66.53
CA LEU A 445 -21.97 10.94 67.30
C LEU A 445 -23.18 11.02 66.37
N PRO A 446 -24.22 10.17 66.53
CA PRO A 446 -25.43 10.32 65.74
C PRO A 446 -26.10 11.67 66.05
N LYS A 447 -26.46 12.41 64.99
CA LYS A 447 -26.95 13.80 65.05
C LYS A 447 -28.12 13.98 66.01
N ARG A 448 -28.98 12.97 66.14
CA ARG A 448 -30.15 12.96 67.04
C ARG A 448 -29.81 13.08 68.53
N PHE A 449 -28.57 12.81 68.93
CA PHE A 449 -28.11 12.92 70.32
C PHE A 449 -27.53 14.30 70.66
N VAL A 450 -27.47 15.21 69.68
CA VAL A 450 -26.97 16.58 69.88
C VAL A 450 -28.13 17.56 70.03
N THR A 451 -28.16 18.27 71.15
CA THR A 451 -29.15 19.33 71.43
C THR A 451 -28.54 20.71 71.23
N THR A 452 -29.37 21.68 70.87
CA THR A 452 -28.95 23.09 70.80
C THR A 452 -29.59 23.84 71.98
N SER A 453 -28.77 24.40 72.86
CA SER A 453 -29.22 25.24 73.96
C SER A 453 -29.85 26.55 73.44
N THR A 454 -30.61 27.24 74.29
CA THR A 454 -31.23 28.55 73.98
C THR A 454 -30.23 29.64 73.60
N THR A 455 -28.96 29.47 73.98
CA THR A 455 -27.83 30.36 73.64
C THR A 455 -27.10 29.95 72.35
N GLY A 456 -27.58 28.92 71.63
CA GLY A 456 -26.98 28.43 70.39
C GLY A 456 -25.84 27.42 70.57
N THR A 457 -25.40 27.15 71.80
CA THR A 457 -24.34 26.17 72.09
C THR A 457 -24.84 24.73 71.90
N LYS A 458 -24.00 23.88 71.28
CA LYS A 458 -24.31 22.45 71.09
C LYS A 458 -23.94 21.68 72.35
N THR A 459 -24.84 20.81 72.80
CA THR A 459 -24.67 20.05 74.03
C THR A 459 -25.14 18.61 73.85
N VAL A 460 -24.61 17.73 74.70
CA VAL A 460 -25.00 16.32 74.80
C VAL A 460 -25.31 15.97 76.26
N LEU A 461 -26.23 15.04 76.48
CA LEU A 461 -26.55 14.53 77.82
C LEU A 461 -25.68 13.31 78.13
N ILE A 462 -24.99 13.35 79.27
CA ILE A 462 -24.16 12.25 79.76
C ILE A 462 -24.80 11.68 81.05
N PRO A 463 -24.77 10.35 81.27
CA PRO A 463 -25.20 9.74 82.52
C PRO A 463 -24.50 10.32 83.75
N ASN A 464 -25.25 10.76 84.76
CA ASN A 464 -24.73 11.16 86.08
C ASN A 464 -25.57 10.55 87.21
N LYS A 465 -25.22 9.33 87.64
CA LYS A 465 -25.96 8.53 88.62
C LYS A 465 -27.43 8.35 88.20
N ASN A 466 -28.38 8.96 88.92
CA ASN A 466 -29.82 8.92 88.61
C ASN A 466 -30.30 10.20 87.88
N THR A 467 -29.38 11.07 87.46
CA THR A 467 -29.66 12.33 86.75
C THR A 467 -28.86 12.42 85.45
N THR A 468 -29.19 13.37 84.59
CA THR A 468 -28.40 13.69 83.40
C THR A 468 -27.49 14.88 83.68
N ALA A 469 -26.28 14.87 83.12
CA ALA A 469 -25.38 16.00 83.10
C ALA A 469 -25.21 16.50 81.66
N THR A 470 -25.33 17.81 81.45
CA THR A 470 -25.13 18.40 80.12
C THR A 470 -23.66 18.73 79.91
N THR A 471 -23.07 18.22 78.83
CA THR A 471 -21.70 18.55 78.42
C THR A 471 -21.75 19.36 77.12
N THR A 472 -21.00 20.46 77.09
CA THR A 472 -20.85 21.26 75.87
C THR A 472 -19.90 20.56 74.91
N ILE A 473 -20.32 20.46 73.65
CA ILE A 473 -19.50 19.91 72.57
C ILE A 473 -19.37 20.95 71.46
N GLU A 474 -18.31 20.83 70.67
CA GLU A 474 -18.13 21.57 69.44
C GLU A 474 -18.44 20.63 68.26
N VAL A 475 -19.30 21.06 67.34
CA VAL A 475 -19.58 20.30 66.10
C VAL A 475 -18.65 20.85 65.03
N LEU A 476 -17.66 20.06 64.62
CA LEU A 476 -16.65 20.47 63.64
C LEU A 476 -17.14 20.29 62.20
N PHE A 477 -17.89 19.21 61.97
CA PHE A 477 -18.51 18.89 60.69
C PHE A 477 -19.86 18.22 60.94
N SER A 478 -20.89 18.61 60.19
CA SER A 478 -22.21 18.00 60.29
C SER A 478 -22.54 17.31 58.98
N GLY A 479 -22.38 15.99 58.95
CA GLY A 479 -22.89 15.17 57.86
C GLY A 479 -24.41 15.22 57.77
N ASN A 480 -24.90 14.73 56.64
CA ASN A 480 -26.31 14.39 56.44
C ASN A 480 -26.53 12.86 56.36
N ASP A 481 -25.46 12.07 56.51
CA ASP A 481 -25.44 10.63 56.75
C ASP A 481 -25.99 10.19 58.12
N GLY A 482 -26.48 11.14 58.92
CA GLY A 482 -27.03 10.92 60.27
C GLY A 482 -26.01 11.08 61.39
N PHE A 483 -24.75 11.37 61.09
CA PHE A 483 -23.68 11.59 62.06
C PHE A 483 -23.17 13.02 62.05
N VAL A 484 -22.50 13.40 63.14
CA VAL A 484 -21.78 14.67 63.27
C VAL A 484 -20.41 14.40 63.87
N GLU A 485 -19.39 15.10 63.37
CA GLU A 485 -18.06 15.15 63.96
C GLU A 485 -18.09 16.10 65.15
N VAL A 486 -17.59 15.62 66.29
CA VAL A 486 -17.65 16.35 67.56
C VAL A 486 -16.29 16.40 68.26
N ALA A 487 -16.02 17.54 68.88
CA ALA A 487 -14.92 17.73 69.81
C ALA A 487 -15.45 18.10 71.21
N GLY A 488 -14.63 17.85 72.23
CA GLY A 488 -14.99 18.11 73.64
C GLY A 488 -15.64 16.92 74.37
N ILE A 489 -15.75 15.75 73.73
CA ILE A 489 -16.18 14.50 74.33
C ILE A 489 -15.24 13.36 73.93
N SER A 490 -14.88 12.49 74.87
CA SER A 490 -13.95 11.38 74.61
C SER A 490 -14.63 10.23 73.88
N VAL A 491 -13.90 9.58 72.98
CA VAL A 491 -14.30 8.29 72.39
C VAL A 491 -14.61 7.27 73.49
N GLY A 492 -15.69 6.52 73.32
CA GLY A 492 -16.22 5.56 74.30
C GLY A 492 -17.15 6.16 75.35
N ALA A 493 -17.32 7.49 75.40
CA ALA A 493 -18.29 8.11 76.30
C ALA A 493 -19.72 7.71 75.93
N THR A 494 -20.55 7.45 76.95
CA THR A 494 -21.98 7.16 76.77
C THR A 494 -22.77 8.47 76.74
N VAL A 495 -23.57 8.65 75.70
CA VAL A 495 -24.46 9.80 75.50
C VAL A 495 -25.91 9.34 75.53
N ILE A 496 -26.77 10.11 76.18
CA ILE A 496 -28.21 9.87 76.33
C ILE A 496 -28.97 10.69 75.28
N ALA A 497 -30.00 10.09 74.70
CA ALA A 497 -30.91 10.77 73.79
C ALA A 497 -31.63 11.92 74.55
N PRO A 498 -31.77 13.09 73.92
CA PRO A 498 -32.38 14.26 74.54
C PRO A 498 -33.85 14.10 74.95
#